data_AF-A0A3C0DLJ8-F1
#
_entry.id   AF-A0A3C0DLJ8-F1
#
_cell.length_a   1.000
_cell.length_b   1.000
_cell.length_c   1.000
_cell.angle_alpha   90.00
_cell.angle_beta   90.00
_cell.angle_gamma   90.00
#
_symmetry.space_group_name_H-M   'P 1'
#
loop_
_entity.id
_entity.type
_entity.pdbx_description
1 polymer ?
#
loop_
_entity_poly.entity_id
_entity_poly.type
_entity_poly.pdbx_seq_one_letter_code
_entity_poly.pdbx_strand_id
1 'polypeptide(L)' 'AAVDLYLSMEYGHRLPDVATAVQENVKKAIESMTGLDVVEVNVHIQGVQFQDENSEERVR' A
#
# COMPACT_ATOMS: atom_id res chain seq x y z
N ALA A 1 -7.01 10.60 -14.52
CA ALA A 1 -5.77 9.81 -14.44
C ALA A 1 -6.07 8.43 -13.85
N ALA A 2 -5.31 7.40 -14.24
CA ALA A 2 -5.36 6.07 -13.66
C ALA A 2 -4.03 5.78 -12.95
N VAL A 3 -4.05 5.08 -11.82
CA VAL A 3 -2.88 4.82 -10.99
C VAL A 3 -2.84 3.35 -10.59
N ASP A 4 -1.71 2.69 -10.84
CA ASP A 4 -1.46 1.32 -10.41
C ASP A 4 -0.41 1.30 -9.29
N LEU A 5 -0.75 0.64 -8.19
CA LEU A 5 0.08 0.53 -7.00
C LEU A 5 0.41 -0.94 -6.76
N TYR A 6 1.67 -1.22 -6.47
CA TYR A 6 2.14 -2.56 -6.16
C TYR A 6 2.70 -2.54 -4.74
N LEU A 7 2.07 -3.28 -3.84
CA LEU A 7 2.37 -3.26 -2.41
C LEU A 7 2.79 -4.66 -1.96
N SER A 8 3.77 -4.70 -1.06
CA SER A 8 4.00 -5.86 -0.19
C SER A 8 3.42 -5.54 1.17
N MET A 9 2.74 -6.49 1.77
CA MET A 9 2.02 -6.27 3.02
C MET A 9 2.60 -7.08 4.15
N GLU A 10 2.51 -6.55 5.36
CA GLU A 10 2.90 -7.29 6.54
C GLU A 10 1.74 -8.15 7.05
N TYR A 11 2.05 -9.34 7.55
CA TYR A 11 1.09 -10.22 8.21
C TYR A 11 0.50 -9.55 9.47
N GLY A 12 -0.77 -9.85 9.75
CA GLY A 12 -1.48 -9.30 10.92
C GLY A 12 -2.38 -8.10 10.60
N HIS A 13 -2.34 -7.58 9.37
CA HIS A 13 -3.26 -6.53 8.92
C HIS A 13 -4.41 -7.07 8.09
N ARG A 14 -5.58 -6.42 8.19
CA ARG A 14 -6.73 -6.72 7.34
C ARG A 14 -6.51 -6.10 5.97
N LEU A 15 -6.21 -6.96 5.00
CA LEU A 15 -5.92 -6.58 3.61
C LEU A 15 -6.96 -5.61 3.00
N PRO A 16 -8.28 -5.83 3.15
CA PRO A 16 -9.28 -4.93 2.55
C PRO A 16 -9.27 -3.53 3.17
N ASP A 17 -9.05 -3.44 4.48
CA ASP A 17 -9.04 -2.17 5.21
C ASP A 17 -7.84 -1.32 4.77
N VAL A 18 -6.66 -1.95 4.65
CA VAL A 18 -5.44 -1.28 4.18
C VAL A 18 -5.57 -0.89 2.71
N ALA A 19 -6.08 -1.77 1.84
CA ALA A 19 -6.25 -1.45 0.42
C ALA A 19 -7.19 -0.24 0.21
N THR A 20 -8.32 -0.21 0.93
CA THR A 20 -9.27 0.92 0.87
C THR A 20 -8.62 2.21 1.35
N ALA A 21 -7.94 2.17 2.49
CA ALA A 21 -7.24 3.34 3.03
C ALA A 21 -6.16 3.86 2.06
N VAL A 22 -5.41 2.97 1.41
CA VAL A 22 -4.41 3.38 0.42
C VAL A 22 -5.07 4.02 -0.80
N GLN A 23 -6.14 3.43 -1.33
CA GLN A 23 -6.87 3.96 -2.49
C GLN A 23 -7.38 5.38 -2.24
N GLU A 24 -8.03 5.60 -1.10
CA GLU A 24 -8.58 6.91 -0.73
C GLU A 24 -7.48 7.96 -0.54
N ASN A 25 -6.42 7.61 0.18
CA ASN A 25 -5.33 8.54 0.47
C ASN A 25 -4.56 8.92 -0.79
N VAL A 26 -4.25 7.96 -1.67
CA VAL A 26 -3.54 8.23 -2.93
C VAL A 26 -4.39 9.08 -3.86
N LYS A 27 -5.69 8.73 -4.02
CA LYS A 27 -6.62 9.52 -4.80
C LYS A 27 -6.64 10.98 -4.33
N LYS A 28 -6.91 11.19 -3.04
CA LYS A 28 -7.03 12.51 -2.44
C LYS A 28 -5.73 13.30 -2.54
N ALA A 29 -4.59 12.66 -2.33
CA ALA A 29 -3.29 13.32 -2.42
C ALA A 29 -3.02 13.83 -3.84
N ILE A 30 -3.25 13.00 -4.86
CA ILE A 30 -3.01 13.38 -6.26
C ILE A 30 -3.98 14.49 -6.69
N GLU A 31 -5.27 14.33 -6.39
CA GLU A 31 -6.29 15.34 -6.68
C GLU A 31 -5.96 16.68 -6.01
N SER A 32 -5.56 16.65 -4.73
CA SER A 32 -5.24 17.85 -3.97
C SER A 32 -3.92 18.52 -4.39
N MET A 33 -2.91 17.75 -4.79
CA MET A 33 -1.60 18.30 -5.14
C MET A 33 -1.55 18.83 -6.57
N THR A 34 -2.30 18.20 -7.48
CA THR A 34 -2.18 18.46 -8.93
C THR A 34 -3.43 19.05 -9.56
N GLY A 35 -4.59 18.98 -8.88
CA GLY A 35 -5.87 19.39 -9.43
C GLY A 35 -6.40 18.47 -10.53
N LEU A 36 -5.81 17.28 -10.71
CA LEU A 36 -6.25 16.29 -11.69
C LEU A 36 -7.31 15.37 -11.08
N ASP A 37 -8.37 15.08 -11.82
CA ASP A 37 -9.35 14.06 -11.42
C ASP A 37 -8.78 12.64 -11.61
N VAL A 38 -8.80 11.84 -10.55
CA VAL A 38 -8.35 10.44 -10.59
C VAL A 38 -9.56 9.54 -10.79
N VAL A 39 -9.56 8.80 -11.90
CA VAL A 39 -10.64 7.92 -12.32
C VAL A 39 -10.58 6.60 -11.55
N GLU A 40 -9.39 6.04 -11.40
CA GLU A 40 -9.18 4.75 -10.74
C GLU A 40 -7.82 4.66 -10.05
N VAL A 41 -7.79 3.88 -8.97
CA VAL A 41 -6.58 3.50 -8.24
C VAL A 41 -6.61 1.98 -8.03
N ASN A 42 -5.76 1.28 -8.76
CA ASN A 42 -5.64 -0.16 -8.70
C ASN A 42 -4.55 -0.54 -7.70
N VAL A 43 -4.86 -1.43 -6.76
CA VAL A 43 -3.90 -1.90 -5.75
C VAL A 43 -3.64 -3.39 -5.96
N HIS A 44 -2.39 -3.71 -6.23
CA HIS A 44 -1.89 -5.07 -6.43
C HIS A 44 -1.03 -5.48 -5.24
N ILE A 45 -1.46 -6.53 -4.54
CA ILE A 45 -0.69 -7.12 -3.43
C ILE A 45 0.23 -8.19 -4.02
N GLN A 46 1.54 -7.94 -4.00
CA GLN A 46 2.54 -8.86 -4.55
C GLN A 46 2.90 -10.00 -3.58
N GLY A 47 2.73 -9.79 -2.28
CA GLY A 47 3.05 -10.78 -1.27
C GLY A 47 2.78 -10.29 0.15
N VAL A 48 2.77 -11.23 1.09
CA VAL A 48 2.68 -10.96 2.52
C VAL A 48 4.01 -11.33 3.17
N GLN A 49 4.68 -10.36 3.79
CA GLN A 49 5.85 -10.54 4.64
C GLN A 49 5.38 -10.89 6.04
N PHE A 50 5.85 -12.02 6.54
CA PHE A 50 5.73 -12.36 7.95
C PHE A 50 6.95 -11.74 8.62
N GLN A 51 6.76 -11.03 9.74
CA GLN A 51 7.91 -10.67 10.56
C GLN A 51 8.55 -11.98 11.03
N ASP A 52 9.72 -12.32 10.51
CA ASP A 52 10.54 -13.36 11.10
C ASP A 52 10.94 -12.86 12.50
N GLU A 53 10.61 -13.60 13.55
CA GLU A 53 11.07 -13.34 14.92
C GLU A 53 12.62 -13.50 15.07
N ASN A 54 13.41 -13.34 14.00
CA ASN A 54 14.85 -13.55 14.01
C ASN A 54 15.65 -12.57 13.12
N SER A 55 15.41 -11.27 13.27
CA SER A 55 16.32 -10.24 12.75
C SER A 55 16.96 -9.40 13.86
N GLU A 56 17.23 -10.00 15.02
CA GLU A 56 18.12 -9.47 16.05
C GLU A 56 19.43 -10.29 16.19
N GLU A 57 19.92 -10.99 15.15
CA GLU A 57 21.23 -11.65 15.26
C GLU A 57 22.00 -11.81 13.93
N ARG A 58 22.29 -10.70 13.24
CA ARG A 58 23.36 -10.69 12.20
C ARG A 58 24.23 -9.43 12.19
N VAL A 59 24.44 -8.83 13.36
CA VAL A 59 25.55 -7.88 13.57
C VAL A 59 26.40 -8.34 14.75
N ARG A 60 27.09 -9.48 14.60
CA ARG A 60 28.31 -9.82 15.34
C ARG A 60 29.21 -10.67 14.46
#